data_AF-G0L788-F1
#
_entry.id   AF-G0L788-F1
#
_cell.length_a   1.000
_cell.length_b   1.000
_cell.length_c   1.000
_cell.angle_alpha   90.00
_cell.angle_beta   90.00
_cell.angle_gamma   90.00
#
_symmetry.space_group_name_H-M   'P 1'
#
loop_
_entity.id
_entity.type
_entity.pdbx_description
1 polymer ?
#
loop_
_entity_poly.entity_id
_entity_poly.type
_entity_poly.pdbx_seq_one_letter_code
_entity_poly.pdbx_strand_id
1 'polypeptide(L)'
;MQKEDTKRKQEMYTILRKRKKSTLSLKDFGETQGITYGVMKYWHRKYRVEYPDSHKKVSKKETSFIPVEVSIPVSISKVVPIEIHYPNGVFFAMSL
;
A
#
# COMPACT_ATOMS: atom_id res chain seq x y z
N MET A 1 -0.30 -20.58 36.87
CA MET A 1 -1.29 -19.95 35.98
C MET A 1 -0.97 -20.02 34.48
N GLN A 2 0.16 -20.60 34.03
CA GLN A 2 0.53 -20.60 32.59
C GLN A 2 0.11 -21.84 31.77
N LYS A 3 -0.38 -22.92 32.41
CA LYS A 3 -0.66 -24.20 31.73
C LYS A 3 -2.02 -24.23 31.01
N GLU A 4 -3.00 -23.44 31.43
CA GLU A 4 -4.34 -23.42 30.81
C GLU A 4 -4.34 -22.68 29.48
N ASP A 5 -3.56 -21.60 29.37
CA ASP A 5 -3.45 -20.80 28.15
C ASP A 5 -2.83 -21.58 26.99
N THR A 6 -1.89 -22.50 27.28
CA THR A 6 -1.26 -23.34 26.26
C THR A 6 -2.21 -24.42 25.74
N LYS A 7 -3.02 -25.03 26.62
CA LYS A 7 -4.01 -26.03 26.21
C LYS A 7 -5.08 -25.41 25.31
N ARG A 8 -5.66 -24.28 25.73
CA ARG A 8 -6.68 -23.57 24.93
C ARG A 8 -6.12 -23.08 23.59
N LYS A 9 -4.87 -22.62 23.56
CA LYS A 9 -4.17 -22.25 22.31
C LYS A 9 -4.06 -23.45 21.36
N GLN A 10 -3.66 -24.63 21.84
CA GLN A 10 -3.52 -25.83 21.02
C GLN A 10 -4.87 -26.28 20.45
N GLU A 11 -5.92 -26.28 21.26
CA GLU A 11 -7.29 -26.59 20.82
C GLU A 11 -7.73 -25.64 19.69
N MET A 12 -7.60 -24.34 19.89
CA MET A 12 -7.99 -23.34 18.90
C MET A 12 -7.19 -23.46 17.60
N TYR A 13 -5.89 -23.74 17.68
CA TYR A 13 -5.06 -23.91 16.48
C TYR A 13 -5.43 -25.19 15.72
N THR A 14 -5.84 -26.24 16.43
CA THR A 14 -6.33 -27.48 15.81
C THR A 14 -7.63 -27.22 15.05
N ILE A 15 -8.55 -26.45 15.65
CA ILE A 15 -9.80 -26.03 15.01
C ILE A 15 -9.52 -25.19 13.75
N LEU A 16 -8.59 -24.22 13.82
CA LEU A 16 -8.21 -23.41 12.66
C LEU A 16 -7.53 -24.21 11.54
N ARG A 17 -6.75 -25.25 11.88
CA ARG A 17 -6.21 -26.20 10.88
C ARG A 17 -7.30 -27.02 10.22
N LYS A 18 -8.29 -27.50 10.99
CA LYS A 18 -9.46 -28.19 10.44
C LYS A 18 -10.26 -27.28 9.51
N ARG A 19 -10.41 -25.99 9.87
CA ARG A 19 -11.05 -24.99 9.00
C ARG A 19 -10.37 -24.84 7.64
N LYS A 20 -9.03 -24.91 7.56
CA LYS A 20 -8.33 -24.82 6.27
C LYS A 20 -8.75 -25.90 5.26
N LYS A 21 -9.32 -27.03 5.74
CA LYS A 21 -9.85 -28.10 4.90
C LYS A 21 -11.33 -27.92 4.56
N SER A 22 -12.03 -26.99 5.21
CA SER A 22 -13.43 -26.69 4.92
C SER A 22 -13.56 -25.45 4.03
N THR A 23 -14.64 -25.40 3.26
CA THR A 23 -14.99 -24.23 2.41
C THR A 23 -15.76 -23.16 3.18
N LEU A 24 -16.02 -23.39 4.47
CA LEU A 24 -16.86 -22.52 5.30
C LEU A 24 -16.17 -21.21 5.70
N SER A 25 -16.98 -20.17 5.84
CA SER A 25 -16.51 -18.88 6.34
C SER A 25 -16.01 -19.01 7.80
N LEU A 26 -15.22 -18.04 8.27
CA LEU A 26 -14.69 -18.06 9.65
C LEU A 26 -15.82 -17.97 10.68
N LYS A 27 -16.91 -17.27 10.32
CA LYS A 27 -18.09 -17.11 11.17
C LYS A 27 -18.85 -18.43 11.25
N ASP A 28 -19.26 -18.97 10.10
CA ASP A 28 -20.09 -20.18 10.06
C ASP A 28 -19.34 -21.37 10.66
N PHE A 29 -18.03 -21.50 10.39
CA PHE A 29 -17.22 -22.56 10.98
C PHE A 29 -17.09 -22.41 12.50
N GLY A 30 -16.97 -21.18 13.01
CA GLY A 30 -17.01 -20.91 14.45
C GLY A 30 -18.33 -21.32 15.08
N GLU A 31 -19.45 -20.96 14.44
CA GLU A 31 -20.80 -21.28 14.89
C GLU A 31 -21.02 -22.80 14.97
N THR A 32 -20.56 -23.58 13.98
CA THR A 32 -20.64 -25.06 14.03
C THR A 32 -19.86 -25.70 15.19
N GLN A 33 -18.88 -24.98 15.74
CA GLN A 33 -18.05 -25.44 16.87
C GLN A 33 -18.49 -24.81 18.20
N GLY A 34 -19.58 -24.03 18.22
CA GLY A 34 -20.03 -23.30 19.41
C GLY A 34 -19.12 -22.13 19.81
N ILE A 35 -18.30 -21.63 18.90
CA ILE A 35 -17.33 -20.56 19.14
C ILE A 35 -17.83 -19.26 18.53
N THR A 36 -17.88 -18.20 19.33
CA THR A 36 -18.28 -16.88 18.85
C THR A 36 -17.30 -16.33 17.81
N TYR A 37 -17.82 -15.57 16.85
CA TYR A 37 -16.99 -14.97 15.80
C TYR A 37 -15.84 -14.13 16.35
N GLY A 38 -16.06 -13.38 17.44
CA GLY A 38 -15.01 -12.56 18.06
C GLY A 38 -13.82 -13.38 18.56
N VAL A 39 -14.10 -14.49 19.26
CA VAL A 39 -13.07 -15.43 19.73
C VAL A 39 -12.35 -16.07 18.55
N MET A 40 -13.11 -16.50 17.54
CA MET A 40 -12.55 -17.11 16.34
C MET A 40 -11.65 -16.14 15.57
N LYS A 41 -12.06 -14.88 15.43
CA LYS A 41 -11.30 -13.80 14.80
C LYS A 41 -10.01 -13.50 15.55
N TYR A 42 -10.05 -13.43 16.88
CA TYR A 42 -8.89 -13.22 17.73
C TYR A 42 -7.84 -14.33 17.52
N TRP A 43 -8.25 -15.59 17.63
CA TRP A 43 -7.34 -16.73 17.47
C TRP A 43 -6.82 -16.87 16.05
N HIS A 44 -7.65 -16.60 15.03
CA HIS A 44 -7.22 -16.57 13.63
C HIS A 44 -6.14 -15.51 13.38
N ARG A 45 -6.27 -14.31 13.98
CA ARG A 45 -5.24 -13.27 13.89
C ARG A 45 -3.92 -13.74 14.51
N LYS A 46 -3.96 -14.31 15.73
CA LYS A 46 -2.75 -14.86 16.36
C LYS A 46 -2.13 -15.99 15.53
N TYR A 47 -2.95 -16.92 15.04
CA TYR A 47 -2.49 -18.04 14.23
C TYR A 47 -1.77 -17.59 12.96
N ARG A 48 -2.25 -16.54 12.28
CA ARG A 48 -1.60 -15.99 11.07
C ARG A 48 -0.26 -15.28 11.34
N VAL A 49 -0.06 -14.76 12.55
CA VAL A 49 1.22 -14.13 12.94
C VAL A 49 2.28 -15.21 13.18
N GLU A 50 1.90 -16.30 13.87
CA GLU A 50 2.82 -17.41 14.18
C GLU A 50 3.04 -18.35 12.98
N TYR A 51 2.02 -18.52 12.14
CA TYR A 51 2.05 -19.32 10.91
C TYR A 51 1.69 -18.45 9.72
N PRO A 52 2.60 -17.56 9.28
CA PRO A 52 2.39 -16.82 8.05
C PRO A 52 2.23 -17.83 6.91
N ASP A 53 1.13 -17.72 6.17
CA ASP A 53 0.96 -18.52 4.96
C ASP A 53 2.13 -18.18 4.02
N SER A 54 3.06 -19.12 3.88
CA SER A 54 4.28 -19.03 3.05
C SER A 54 4.01 -18.69 1.58
N HIS A 55 2.73 -18.68 1.17
CA HIS A 55 2.28 -18.44 -0.19
C HIS A 55 1.75 -17.02 -0.46
N LYS A 56 1.75 -16.12 0.52
CA LYS A 56 1.56 -14.69 0.22
C LYS A 56 2.90 -13.97 0.26
N LYS A 57 3.78 -14.34 -0.69
CA LYS A 57 4.49 -13.28 -1.41
C LYS A 57 3.38 -12.46 -2.06
N VAL A 58 2.82 -11.52 -1.30
CA VAL A 58 2.25 -10.33 -1.92
C VAL A 58 3.49 -9.76 -2.61
N SER A 59 3.69 -10.11 -3.89
CA SER A 59 4.40 -9.23 -4.79
C SER A 59 3.74 -7.90 -4.48
N LYS A 60 4.46 -7.01 -3.79
CA LYS A 60 3.99 -5.65 -3.53
C LYS A 60 3.38 -5.27 -4.86
N LYS A 61 2.05 -5.10 -4.92
CA LYS A 61 1.44 -4.57 -6.12
C LYS A 61 2.21 -3.28 -6.25
N GLU A 62 3.12 -3.24 -7.23
CA GLU A 62 3.77 -2.03 -7.63
C GLU A 62 2.59 -1.12 -7.88
N THR A 63 2.35 -0.22 -6.94
CA THR A 63 1.44 0.89 -7.16
C THR A 63 1.93 1.43 -8.48
N SER A 64 1.09 1.32 -9.52
CA SER A 64 1.33 1.80 -10.87
C SER A 64 1.54 3.31 -10.77
N PHE A 65 2.71 3.69 -10.26
CA PHE A 65 3.13 5.05 -10.10
C PHE A 65 3.68 5.39 -11.47
N ILE A 66 2.87 6.14 -12.21
CA ILE A 66 3.28 6.70 -13.49
C ILE A 66 4.16 7.89 -13.12
N PRO A 67 5.48 7.84 -13.33
CA PRO A 67 6.32 8.99 -13.07
C PRO A 67 5.91 10.11 -14.03
N VAL A 68 5.52 11.25 -13.46
CA VAL A 68 5.28 12.47 -14.22
C VAL A 68 6.59 13.22 -14.29
N GLU A 69 7.22 13.22 -15.46
CA GLU A 69 8.38 14.06 -15.73
C GLU A 69 7.90 15.47 -16.08
N VAL A 70 8.28 16.44 -15.25
CA VAL A 70 8.02 17.87 -15.52
C VAL A 70 9.26 18.44 -16.18
N SER A 71 9.16 18.80 -17.45
CA SER A 71 10.21 19.54 -18.14
C SER A 71 10.29 20.96 -17.60
N ILE A 72 11.49 21.43 -17.31
CA ILE A 72 11.75 22.84 -17.00
C ILE A 72 11.24 23.67 -18.19
N PRO A 73 10.43 24.71 -17.97
CA PRO A 73 10.00 25.58 -19.07
C PRO A 73 11.26 26.14 -19.73
N VAL A 74 11.33 26.04 -21.06
CA VAL A 74 12.42 26.60 -21.85
C VAL A 74 12.52 28.07 -21.48
N SER A 75 13.53 28.43 -20.69
CA SER A 75 13.86 29.84 -20.47
C SER A 75 14.25 30.36 -21.84
N ILE A 76 13.41 31.24 -22.39
CA ILE A 76 13.72 31.96 -23.62
C ILE A 76 14.82 32.97 -23.24
N SER A 77 16.02 32.49 -22.95
CA SER A 77 17.24 33.29 -22.96
C SER A 77 17.73 33.37 -24.39
N LYS A 78 16.86 33.79 -25.31
CA LYS A 78 17.34 34.47 -26.51
C LYS A 78 17.34 35.93 -26.10
N VAL A 79 18.54 36.46 -25.91
CA VAL A 79 18.76 37.91 -25.87
C VAL A 79 18.14 38.44 -27.16
N VAL A 80 16.95 39.02 -27.06
CA VAL A 80 16.32 39.70 -28.19
C VAL A 80 16.86 41.12 -28.16
N PRO A 81 17.58 41.59 -29.19
CA PRO A 81 18.03 42.97 -29.23
C PRO A 81 16.80 43.87 -29.24
N ILE A 82 16.74 44.82 -28.29
CA ILE A 82 15.71 45.84 -28.28
C ILE A 82 16.22 47.02 -29.09
N GLU A 83 15.50 47.34 -30.17
CA GLU A 83 15.75 48.50 -31.02
C GLU A 83 14.68 49.57 -30.76
N ILE A 84 15.11 50.76 -30.36
CA ILE A 84 14.23 51.91 -30.11
C ILE A 84 14.49 52.96 -31.19
N HIS A 85 13.44 53.31 -31.94
CA HIS A 85 13.48 54.34 -32.99
C HIS A 85 12.65 55.56 -32.59
N TYR A 86 13.28 56.74 -32.65
CA TYR A 86 12.59 58.01 -32.43
C TYR A 86 12.22 58.69 -33.77
N PRO A 87 11.13 59.47 -33.83
CA PRO A 87 10.68 60.14 -35.05
C PRO A 87 11.69 61.12 -35.66
N ASN A 88 12.66 61.57 -34.87
CA ASN A 88 13.75 62.46 -35.30
C ASN A 88 14.94 61.71 -35.94
N GLY A 89 14.82 60.39 -36.16
CA GLY A 89 15.84 59.58 -36.82
C GLY A 89 16.93 59.04 -35.89
N VAL A 90 16.86 59.31 -34.58
CA VAL A 90 17.78 58.71 -33.61
C VAL A 90 17.37 57.27 -33.31
N PHE A 91 18.32 56.34 -33.32
CA PHE A 91 18.08 54.95 -32.92
C PHE A 91 19.05 54.49 -31.82
N PHE A 92 18.55 53.64 -30.92
CA PHE A 92 19.33 52.96 -29.89
C PHE A 92 19.15 51.45 -30.03
N ALA A 93 20.26 50.72 -30.03
CA ALA A 93 20.27 49.27 -29.96
C ALA A 93 20.99 48.84 -28.68
N MET A 94 20.35 48.01 -27.87
CA MET A 94 20.95 47.43 -26.67
C MET A 94 20.93 45.91 -26.78
N SER A 95 22.10 45.29 -26.61
CA SER A 95 22.26 43.84 -26.42
C SER A 95 22.36 43.57 -24.93
N LEU A 96 21.49 42.70 -24.41
CA LEU A 96 21.45 42.27 -23.01
C LEU A 96 22.39 41.09 -22.74
#